data_AF-A0A6C0K9C7-F1
#
_entry.id   AF-A0A6C0K9C7-F1
#
_cell.length_a   1.000
_cell.length_b   1.000
_cell.length_c   1.000
_cell.angle_alpha   90.00
_cell.angle_beta   90.00
_cell.angle_gamma   90.00
#
_symmetry.space_group_name_H-M   'P 1'
#
loop_
_entity.id
_entity.type
_entity.pdbx_description
1 polymer ?
#
loop_
_entity_poly.entity_id
_entity_poly.type
_entity_poly.pdbx_seq_one_letter_code
_entity_poly.pdbx_strand_id
1 'polypeptide(L)'
;MDSRILTLKSTDTMRSILQQKGKPLASFKKGDTIKVWNKMEKNYSYTLSEDPGTNFAPDFKPYATPGEILAAGAFEGKYLNDSLLEFPAEWYWNALQLDKLRPDKSDVSVNLFHTDSRQPLTFWKESGWVPSRLHTNHKAQHPELSDATLNKDERGWFQWYCRYWMGRRIPDLDKVQISRWKAFTRHAGQIKANCSPGVITCRPRQRQGLFQWAHNPFI
;
A
#
# COMPACT_ATOMS: atom_id res chain seq x y z
N MET A 1 -3.32 -19.89 0.44
CA MET A 1 -4.63 -19.48 0.98
C MET A 1 -4.75 -19.96 2.42
N ASP A 2 -5.42 -19.19 3.29
CA ASP A 2 -5.65 -19.55 4.70
C ASP A 2 -6.93 -18.85 5.19
N SER A 3 -7.90 -19.59 5.73
CA SER A 3 -9.19 -19.03 6.16
C SER A 3 -9.06 -18.09 7.36
N ARG A 4 -8.05 -18.28 8.23
CA ARG A 4 -7.79 -17.43 9.40
C ARG A 4 -7.54 -15.97 9.04
N ILE A 5 -7.04 -15.71 7.83
CA ILE A 5 -6.82 -14.36 7.30
C ILE A 5 -8.14 -13.56 7.23
N LEU A 6 -9.24 -14.23 6.90
CA LEU A 6 -10.53 -13.57 6.69
C LEU A 6 -11.18 -13.11 8.00
N THR A 7 -10.78 -13.68 9.14
CA THR A 7 -11.28 -13.37 10.48
C THR A 7 -10.18 -12.85 11.42
N LEU A 8 -9.03 -12.47 10.86
CA LEU A 8 -7.84 -12.08 11.61
C LEU A 8 -8.10 -10.90 12.57
N LYS A 9 -7.77 -11.10 13.86
CA LYS A 9 -7.86 -10.10 14.94
C LYS A 9 -6.61 -9.99 15.83
N SER A 10 -5.70 -10.96 15.85
CA SER A 10 -4.50 -10.89 16.70
C SER A 10 -3.20 -11.02 15.92
N THR A 11 -2.16 -10.35 16.39
CA THR A 11 -0.80 -10.43 15.83
C THR A 11 -0.21 -11.82 16.02
N ASP A 12 -0.56 -12.56 17.08
CA ASP A 12 -0.14 -13.95 17.27
C ASP A 12 -0.68 -14.88 16.17
N THR A 13 -1.91 -14.64 15.72
CA THR A 13 -2.46 -15.37 14.57
C THR A 13 -1.69 -15.03 13.29
N MET A 14 -1.28 -13.77 13.11
CA MET A 14 -0.42 -13.36 11.98
C MET A 14 0.91 -14.09 12.01
N ARG A 15 1.58 -14.12 13.17
CA ARG A 15 2.85 -14.84 13.38
C ARG A 15 2.71 -16.32 13.04
N SER A 16 1.67 -16.97 13.54
CA SER A 16 1.39 -18.39 13.25
C SER A 16 1.19 -18.64 11.74
N ILE A 17 0.42 -17.80 11.04
CA ILE A 17 0.21 -17.92 9.60
C ILE A 17 1.52 -17.74 8.83
N LEU A 18 2.29 -16.70 9.16
CA LEU A 18 3.56 -16.39 8.49
C LEU A 18 4.61 -17.48 8.74
N GLN A 19 4.68 -18.02 9.95
CA GLN A 19 5.59 -19.11 10.27
C GLN A 19 5.27 -20.39 9.48
N GLN A 20 3.98 -20.67 9.27
CA GLN A 20 3.54 -21.89 8.58
C GLN A 20 3.54 -21.76 7.05
N LYS A 21 3.23 -20.57 6.52
CA LYS A 21 2.87 -20.37 5.12
C LYS A 21 3.49 -19.13 4.47
N GLY A 22 4.15 -18.28 5.25
CA GLY A 22 4.83 -17.10 4.73
C GLY A 22 5.91 -17.49 3.73
N LYS A 23 6.09 -16.65 2.71
CA LYS A 23 7.11 -16.85 1.68
C LYS A 23 8.20 -15.80 1.84
N PRO A 24 9.48 -16.19 1.86
CA PRO A 24 10.55 -15.21 1.90
C PRO A 24 10.63 -14.43 0.58
N LEU A 25 11.06 -13.18 0.62
CA LEU A 25 11.22 -12.30 -0.55
C LEU A 25 12.05 -12.98 -1.65
N ALA A 26 13.12 -13.67 -1.27
CA ALA A 26 14.01 -14.38 -2.20
C ALA A 26 13.33 -15.53 -2.98
N SER A 27 12.14 -15.97 -2.56
CA SER A 27 11.40 -17.01 -3.26
C SER A 27 10.52 -16.50 -4.42
N PHE A 28 10.34 -15.18 -4.52
CA PHE A 28 9.55 -14.55 -5.57
C PHE A 28 10.44 -14.15 -6.75
N LYS A 29 10.00 -14.44 -7.96
CA LYS A 29 10.69 -14.07 -9.21
C LYS A 29 9.70 -13.81 -10.34
N LYS A 30 10.19 -13.15 -11.39
CA LYS A 30 9.49 -12.99 -12.67
C LYS A 30 8.93 -14.33 -13.16
N GLY A 31 7.68 -14.31 -13.60
CA GLY A 31 6.93 -15.48 -14.04
C GLY A 31 6.12 -16.18 -12.96
N ASP A 32 6.35 -15.89 -11.66
CA ASP A 32 5.54 -16.48 -10.60
C ASP A 32 4.09 -15.96 -10.66
N THR A 33 3.12 -16.85 -10.42
CA THR A 33 1.71 -16.49 -10.27
C THR A 33 1.37 -16.26 -8.80
N ILE A 34 0.94 -15.06 -8.48
CA ILE A 34 0.50 -14.65 -7.15
C ILE A 34 -1.02 -14.81 -7.03
N LYS A 35 -1.47 -15.57 -6.03
CA LYS A 35 -2.90 -15.77 -5.73
C LYS A 35 -3.33 -14.80 -4.64
N VAL A 36 -4.37 -14.02 -4.90
CA VAL A 36 -4.91 -13.04 -3.96
C VAL A 36 -5.98 -13.69 -3.09
N TRP A 37 -5.81 -13.59 -1.77
CA TRP A 37 -6.76 -14.10 -0.79
C TRP A 37 -6.81 -13.19 0.42
N ASN A 38 -7.79 -12.28 0.45
CA ASN A 38 -8.00 -11.32 1.53
C ASN A 38 -9.51 -11.05 1.74
N LYS A 39 -9.87 -10.13 2.66
CA LYS A 39 -11.27 -9.86 3.00
C LYS A 39 -12.08 -9.21 1.86
N MET A 40 -11.41 -8.54 0.92
CA MET A 40 -12.06 -7.80 -0.18
C MET A 40 -12.05 -8.59 -1.52
N GLU A 41 -10.97 -9.33 -1.79
CA GLU A 41 -10.79 -10.10 -3.02
C GLU A 41 -10.24 -11.51 -2.74
N LYS A 42 -10.79 -12.50 -3.46
CA LYS A 42 -10.48 -13.94 -3.32
C LYS A 42 -10.34 -14.66 -4.66
N ASN A 43 -10.83 -14.08 -5.75
CA ASN A 43 -10.91 -14.68 -7.08
C ASN A 43 -10.02 -13.92 -8.08
N TYR A 44 -8.86 -13.47 -7.62
CA TYR A 44 -7.90 -12.77 -8.45
C TYR A 44 -6.51 -13.39 -8.31
N SER A 45 -5.78 -13.43 -9.41
CA SER A 45 -4.37 -13.78 -9.45
C SER A 45 -3.68 -12.97 -10.54
N TYR A 46 -2.37 -12.78 -10.41
CA TYR A 46 -1.58 -12.08 -11.41
C TYR A 46 -0.19 -12.70 -11.50
N THR A 47 0.42 -12.57 -12.67
CA THR A 47 1.79 -13.02 -12.91
C THR A 47 2.76 -11.87 -12.73
N LEU A 48 3.89 -12.12 -12.06
CA LEU A 48 4.97 -11.15 -11.95
C LEU A 48 5.64 -10.99 -13.32
N SER A 49 5.59 -9.78 -13.87
CA SER A 49 6.23 -9.45 -15.17
C SER A 49 7.70 -9.07 -14.99
N GLU A 50 8.09 -8.66 -13.79
CA GLU A 50 9.45 -8.31 -13.40
C GLU A 50 9.81 -8.98 -12.06
N ASP A 51 11.09 -9.01 -11.72
CA ASP A 51 11.53 -9.44 -10.39
C ASP A 51 11.17 -8.37 -9.34
N PRO A 52 10.84 -8.76 -8.10
CA PRO A 52 10.52 -7.81 -7.05
C PRO A 52 11.62 -6.75 -6.85
N GLY A 53 11.23 -5.48 -6.76
CA GLY A 53 12.14 -4.36 -6.54
C GLY A 53 12.94 -3.91 -7.78
N THR A 54 12.66 -4.44 -8.97
CA THR A 54 13.43 -4.15 -10.19
C THR A 54 12.58 -3.52 -11.30
N ASN A 55 13.26 -2.95 -12.31
CA ASN A 55 12.67 -2.50 -13.57
C ASN A 55 11.42 -1.61 -13.38
N PHE A 56 11.54 -0.61 -12.50
CA PHE A 56 10.50 0.42 -12.34
C PHE A 56 10.53 1.36 -13.54
N ALA A 57 9.42 2.06 -13.76
CA ALA A 57 9.37 3.15 -14.72
C ALA A 57 10.52 4.15 -14.39
N PRO A 58 11.28 4.63 -15.40
CA PRO A 58 12.51 5.40 -15.16
C PRO A 58 12.35 6.64 -14.25
N ASP A 59 11.14 7.19 -14.23
CA ASP A 59 10.74 8.38 -13.48
C ASP A 59 10.03 8.07 -12.15
N PHE A 60 9.77 6.79 -11.85
CA PHE A 60 9.19 6.35 -10.60
C PHE A 60 10.29 5.94 -9.62
N LYS A 61 10.67 6.88 -8.76
CA LYS A 61 11.76 6.76 -7.79
C LYS A 61 11.23 6.94 -6.37
N PRO A 62 10.46 5.97 -5.83
CA PRO A 62 9.94 6.06 -4.48
C PRO A 62 11.07 6.11 -3.45
N TYR A 63 10.89 6.93 -2.41
CA TYR A 63 11.82 7.08 -1.29
C TYR A 63 11.84 5.85 -0.37
N ALA A 64 10.68 5.24 -0.14
CA ALA A 64 10.52 4.10 0.75
C ALA A 64 9.88 2.92 0.01
N THR A 65 10.35 1.71 0.31
CA THR A 65 9.77 0.44 -0.14
C THR A 65 8.44 0.16 0.56
N PRO A 66 7.59 -0.71 0.01
CA PRO A 66 6.35 -1.08 0.69
C PRO A 66 6.58 -1.74 2.07
N GLY A 67 7.65 -2.53 2.20
CA GLY A 67 8.04 -3.14 3.46
C GLY A 67 8.40 -2.10 4.53
N GLU A 68 9.16 -1.06 4.18
CA GLU A 68 9.48 0.05 5.09
C GLU A 68 8.23 0.85 5.46
N ILE A 69 7.32 1.07 4.52
CA ILE A 69 6.06 1.79 4.77
C ILE A 69 5.19 1.00 5.77
N LEU A 70 5.04 -0.31 5.58
CA LEU A 70 4.37 -1.20 6.55
C LEU A 70 5.07 -1.19 7.91
N ALA A 71 6.40 -1.30 7.92
CA ALA A 71 7.22 -1.30 9.12
C ALA A 71 7.20 0.02 9.91
N ALA A 72 6.72 1.12 9.31
CA ALA A 72 6.47 2.38 10.01
C ALA A 72 5.00 2.59 10.42
N GLY A 73 4.16 1.54 10.36
CA GLY A 73 2.78 1.58 10.83
C GLY A 73 1.78 2.18 9.87
N ALA A 74 2.03 2.11 8.56
CA ALA A 74 1.17 2.71 7.55
C ALA A 74 -0.34 2.48 7.75
N PHE A 75 -1.10 3.56 7.57
CA PHE A 75 -2.55 3.60 7.68
C PHE A 75 -3.03 2.96 9.00
N GLU A 76 -2.49 3.50 10.10
CA GLU A 76 -2.87 3.20 11.48
C GLU A 76 -2.70 1.71 11.79
N GLY A 77 -1.65 1.12 11.21
CA GLY A 77 -1.30 -0.29 11.33
C GLY A 77 -2.32 -1.26 10.73
N LYS A 78 -3.33 -0.80 10.00
CA LYS A 78 -4.48 -1.63 9.60
C LYS A 78 -4.35 -2.18 8.18
N TYR A 79 -3.68 -1.45 7.30
CA TYR A 79 -3.63 -1.79 5.87
C TYR A 79 -2.86 -3.10 5.62
N LEU A 80 -3.37 -3.90 4.68
CA LEU A 80 -2.76 -5.15 4.19
C LEU A 80 -2.50 -6.24 5.25
N ASN A 81 -2.98 -6.09 6.48
CA ASN A 81 -2.90 -7.14 7.52
C ASN A 81 -3.56 -8.45 7.08
N ASP A 82 -4.55 -8.39 6.20
CA ASP A 82 -5.24 -9.55 5.63
C ASP A 82 -4.65 -10.00 4.28
N SER A 83 -3.43 -9.58 3.95
CA SER A 83 -2.73 -9.94 2.71
C SER A 83 -1.41 -10.70 2.97
N LEU A 84 -1.27 -11.31 4.15
CA LEU A 84 -0.05 -11.95 4.66
C LEU A 84 0.64 -12.94 3.71
N LEU A 85 -0.14 -13.59 2.85
CA LEU A 85 0.35 -14.63 1.94
C LEU A 85 0.42 -14.16 0.48
N GLU A 86 0.10 -12.88 0.23
CA GLU A 86 0.27 -12.23 -1.07
C GLU A 86 1.67 -11.62 -1.21
N PHE A 87 2.22 -11.08 -0.12
CA PHE A 87 3.48 -10.33 -0.10
C PHE A 87 4.57 -11.04 0.72
N PRO A 88 5.84 -10.62 0.61
CA PRO A 88 6.95 -11.22 1.33
C PRO A 88 6.74 -11.24 2.85
N ALA A 89 7.06 -12.37 3.48
CA ALA A 89 6.88 -12.56 4.91
C ALA A 89 7.69 -11.56 5.73
N GLU A 90 8.87 -11.16 5.25
CA GLU A 90 9.77 -10.21 5.89
C GLU A 90 9.13 -8.84 6.11
N TRP A 91 8.27 -8.39 5.18
CA TRP A 91 7.56 -7.12 5.35
C TRP A 91 6.69 -7.12 6.61
N TYR A 92 6.02 -8.24 6.87
CA TYR A 92 5.17 -8.41 8.01
C TYR A 92 5.94 -8.72 9.29
N TRP A 93 6.99 -9.54 9.22
CA TRP A 93 7.85 -9.83 10.37
C TRP A 93 8.48 -8.55 10.93
N ASN A 94 9.02 -7.69 10.06
CA ASN A 94 9.60 -6.41 10.47
C ASN A 94 8.54 -5.52 11.15
N ALA A 95 7.35 -5.40 10.56
CA ALA A 95 6.28 -4.60 11.15
C ALA A 95 5.73 -5.19 12.46
N LEU A 96 5.67 -6.52 12.60
CA LEU A 96 5.29 -7.21 13.84
C LEU A 96 6.32 -7.02 14.95
N GLN A 97 7.61 -7.03 14.61
CA GLN A 97 8.70 -6.81 15.57
C GLN A 97 8.70 -5.37 16.09
N LEU A 98 8.32 -4.41 15.25
CA LEU A 98 8.20 -2.99 15.61
C LEU A 98 6.85 -2.62 16.23
N ASP A 99 5.99 -3.60 16.54
CA ASP A 99 4.62 -3.42 17.04
C ASP A 99 3.78 -2.44 16.21
N LYS A 100 3.85 -2.56 14.88
CA LYS A 100 3.18 -1.64 13.95
C LYS A 100 1.89 -2.17 13.33
N LEU A 101 1.61 -3.48 13.45
CA LEU A 101 0.41 -4.07 12.88
C LEU A 101 -0.74 -4.10 13.88
N ARG A 102 -1.94 -3.81 13.38
CA ARG A 102 -3.18 -3.67 14.14
C ARG A 102 -4.32 -4.46 13.46
N PRO A 103 -4.30 -5.81 13.54
CA PRO A 103 -5.27 -6.66 12.85
C PRO A 103 -6.71 -6.49 13.32
N ASP A 104 -6.95 -6.12 14.59
CA ASP A 104 -8.30 -5.92 15.13
C ASP A 104 -8.88 -4.52 14.81
N LYS A 105 -8.25 -3.44 15.29
CA LYS A 105 -8.72 -2.06 15.15
C LYS A 105 -7.58 -1.13 14.79
N SER A 106 -7.82 -0.17 13.88
CA SER A 106 -6.83 0.85 13.52
C SER A 106 -6.44 1.70 14.73
N ASP A 107 -5.15 2.05 14.82
CA ASP A 107 -4.57 2.84 15.89
C ASP A 107 -3.64 3.92 15.30
N VAL A 108 -3.99 5.19 15.49
CA VAL A 108 -3.21 6.31 14.91
C VAL A 108 -1.84 6.46 15.56
N SER A 109 -1.66 5.96 16.78
CA SER A 109 -0.40 6.08 17.50
C SER A 109 0.73 5.25 16.86
N VAL A 110 0.42 4.27 16.01
CA VAL A 110 1.48 3.48 15.35
C VAL A 110 2.04 4.12 14.08
N ASN A 111 1.31 5.06 13.48
CA ASN A 111 1.79 5.81 12.31
C ASN A 111 3.11 6.54 12.65
N LEU A 112 4.00 6.65 11.66
CA LEU A 112 5.31 7.30 11.78
C LEU A 112 5.26 8.70 12.43
N PHE A 113 4.25 9.51 12.14
CA PHE A 113 4.05 10.85 12.69
C PHE A 113 2.82 10.94 13.62
N HIS A 114 2.31 9.80 14.10
CA HIS A 114 1.21 9.71 15.07
C HIS A 114 -0.06 10.49 14.68
N THR A 115 -0.35 10.59 13.38
CA THR A 115 -1.50 11.34 12.84
C THR A 115 -2.13 10.61 11.67
N ASP A 116 -3.40 10.85 11.40
CA ASP A 116 -4.12 10.29 10.25
C ASP A 116 -3.90 11.17 9.00
N SER A 117 -3.70 10.54 7.84
CA SER A 117 -3.58 11.20 6.53
C SER A 117 -4.53 10.67 5.47
N ARG A 118 -5.44 9.74 5.79
CA ARG A 118 -6.35 9.11 4.83
C ARG A 118 -7.76 9.68 4.86
N GLN A 119 -8.54 9.24 3.87
CA GLN A 119 -9.99 9.35 3.81
C GLN A 119 -10.61 7.95 3.90
N PRO A 120 -11.91 7.82 4.27
CA PRO A 120 -12.62 6.55 4.27
C PRO A 120 -12.67 5.88 2.89
N LEU A 121 -12.79 4.54 2.85
CA LEU A 121 -12.89 3.79 1.59
C LEU A 121 -14.13 4.17 0.76
N THR A 122 -15.25 4.48 1.42
CA THR A 122 -16.48 4.94 0.76
C THR A 122 -16.24 6.21 -0.05
N PHE A 123 -15.60 7.20 0.56
CA PHE A 123 -15.21 8.44 -0.12
C PHE A 123 -14.36 8.16 -1.36
N TRP A 124 -13.38 7.26 -1.27
CA TRP A 124 -12.53 6.92 -2.42
C TRP A 124 -13.31 6.24 -3.55
N LYS A 125 -14.27 5.37 -3.22
CA LYS A 125 -15.13 4.68 -4.19
C LYS A 125 -16.07 5.67 -4.89
N GLU A 126 -16.76 6.52 -4.12
CA GLU A 126 -17.68 7.53 -4.64
C GLU A 126 -16.96 8.55 -5.54
N SER A 127 -15.73 8.91 -5.17
CA SER A 127 -14.89 9.83 -5.94
C SER A 127 -14.21 9.17 -7.15
N GLY A 128 -14.35 7.85 -7.36
CA GLY A 128 -13.74 7.13 -8.49
C GLY A 128 -12.22 6.94 -8.40
N TRP A 129 -11.61 7.06 -7.21
CA TRP A 129 -10.15 6.92 -7.03
C TRP A 129 -9.68 5.48 -6.81
N VAL A 130 -10.61 4.55 -6.60
CA VAL A 130 -10.40 3.10 -6.38
C VAL A 130 -11.55 2.33 -7.04
N PRO A 131 -11.40 1.03 -7.34
CA PRO A 131 -12.42 0.31 -8.07
C PRO A 131 -13.68 0.16 -7.23
N SER A 132 -14.83 0.25 -7.90
CA SER A 132 -16.13 0.02 -7.29
C SER A 132 -16.90 -1.00 -8.14
N ARG A 133 -17.39 -2.06 -7.50
CA ARG A 133 -18.23 -3.07 -8.18
C ARG A 133 -19.60 -2.51 -8.60
N LEU A 134 -20.00 -1.36 -8.05
CA LEU A 134 -21.30 -0.75 -8.30
C LEU A 134 -21.25 0.29 -9.43
N HIS A 135 -20.13 1.01 -9.57
CA HIS A 135 -20.04 2.14 -10.50
C HIS A 135 -18.61 2.32 -11.02
N THR A 136 -18.43 2.20 -12.34
CA THR A 136 -17.28 2.81 -13.03
C THR A 136 -17.63 4.27 -13.30
N ASN A 137 -16.80 5.21 -12.84
CA ASN A 137 -17.00 6.61 -13.12
C ASN A 137 -16.30 6.99 -14.42
N HIS A 138 -16.98 6.74 -15.54
CA HIS A 138 -16.46 7.05 -16.89
C HIS A 138 -16.19 8.55 -17.13
N LYS A 139 -16.70 9.42 -16.26
CA LYS A 139 -16.49 10.88 -16.33
C LYS A 139 -15.40 11.37 -15.36
N ALA A 140 -14.80 10.49 -14.56
CA ALA A 140 -13.69 10.86 -13.69
C ALA A 140 -12.46 11.24 -14.51
N GLN A 141 -11.56 12.04 -13.91
CA GLN A 141 -10.27 12.38 -14.51
C GLN A 141 -9.43 11.15 -14.89
N HIS A 142 -9.61 10.06 -14.13
CA HIS A 142 -8.91 8.79 -14.32
C HIS A 142 -9.90 7.62 -14.22
N PRO A 143 -10.67 7.32 -15.28
CA PRO A 143 -11.66 6.24 -15.28
C PRO A 143 -11.06 4.88 -14.93
N GLU A 144 -9.79 4.65 -15.30
CA GLU A 144 -9.01 3.43 -15.07
C GLU A 144 -8.96 3.04 -13.59
N LEU A 145 -8.99 4.02 -12.68
CA LEU A 145 -8.94 3.77 -11.24
C LEU A 145 -10.25 3.17 -10.73
N SER A 146 -11.37 3.55 -11.31
CA SER A 146 -12.71 3.11 -10.90
C SER A 146 -13.16 1.83 -11.59
N ASP A 147 -12.55 1.50 -12.73
CA ASP A 147 -12.86 0.31 -13.51
C ASP A 147 -12.43 -0.97 -12.76
N ALA A 148 -13.40 -1.72 -12.26
CA ALA A 148 -13.15 -2.97 -11.54
C ALA A 148 -12.68 -4.13 -12.42
N THR A 149 -12.74 -4.01 -13.75
CA THR A 149 -12.19 -5.00 -14.68
C THR A 149 -10.67 -4.82 -14.81
N LEU A 150 -10.21 -3.58 -14.85
CA LEU A 150 -8.80 -3.20 -14.98
C LEU A 150 -8.10 -3.10 -13.62
N ASN A 151 -8.67 -2.35 -12.69
CA ASN A 151 -8.08 -2.07 -11.38
C ASN A 151 -8.59 -3.05 -10.32
N LYS A 152 -7.67 -3.87 -9.79
CA LYS A 152 -7.94 -4.84 -8.72
C LYS A 152 -7.42 -4.38 -7.35
N ASP A 153 -7.02 -3.11 -7.23
CA ASP A 153 -6.41 -2.53 -6.03
C ASP A 153 -7.46 -1.76 -5.22
N GLU A 154 -8.34 -2.50 -4.54
CA GLU A 154 -9.44 -1.96 -3.73
C GLU A 154 -8.97 -1.10 -2.54
N ARG A 155 -7.70 -1.23 -2.14
CA ARG A 155 -7.04 -0.38 -1.12
C ARG A 155 -6.20 0.74 -1.75
N GLY A 156 -6.40 1.03 -3.04
CA GLY A 156 -5.85 2.18 -3.74
C GLY A 156 -4.33 2.16 -3.92
N TRP A 157 -3.74 3.35 -3.91
CA TRP A 157 -2.32 3.61 -4.22
C TRP A 157 -1.37 2.64 -3.54
N PHE A 158 -1.49 2.44 -2.22
CA PHE A 158 -0.51 1.64 -1.50
C PHE A 158 -0.55 0.17 -1.90
N GLN A 159 -1.74 -0.39 -2.13
CA GLN A 159 -1.87 -1.76 -2.63
C GLN A 159 -1.36 -1.89 -4.07
N TRP A 160 -1.65 -0.90 -4.93
CA TRP A 160 -1.03 -0.83 -6.26
C TRP A 160 0.50 -0.83 -6.15
N TYR A 161 1.07 0.00 -5.26
CA TYR A 161 2.51 0.12 -5.10
C TYR A 161 3.14 -1.18 -4.59
N CYS A 162 2.53 -1.86 -3.61
CA CYS A 162 2.97 -3.18 -3.18
C CYS A 162 3.06 -4.17 -4.35
N ARG A 163 2.02 -4.25 -5.19
CA ARG A 163 1.98 -5.19 -6.32
C ARG A 163 2.92 -4.78 -7.45
N TYR A 164 3.02 -3.48 -7.74
CA TYR A 164 3.96 -2.94 -8.72
C TYR A 164 5.40 -3.21 -8.29
N TRP A 165 5.74 -2.95 -7.03
CA TRP A 165 7.06 -3.26 -6.46
C TRP A 165 7.36 -4.75 -6.55
N MET A 166 6.37 -5.63 -6.29
CA MET A 166 6.53 -7.08 -6.45
C MET A 166 6.75 -7.54 -7.89
N GLY A 167 6.51 -6.68 -8.89
CA GLY A 167 6.73 -7.02 -10.31
C GLY A 167 5.47 -7.11 -11.16
N ARG A 168 4.27 -6.85 -10.62
CA ARG A 168 3.05 -6.76 -11.44
C ARG A 168 3.13 -5.52 -12.34
N ARG A 169 2.69 -5.64 -13.60
CA ARG A 169 2.58 -4.53 -14.54
C ARG A 169 1.20 -4.51 -15.17
N ILE A 170 0.57 -3.34 -15.18
CA ILE A 170 -0.71 -3.05 -15.84
C ILE A 170 -0.54 -1.68 -16.49
N PRO A 171 -0.10 -1.60 -17.76
CA PRO A 171 0.46 -0.37 -18.33
C PRO A 171 -0.39 0.89 -18.16
N ASP A 172 -1.70 0.81 -18.39
CA ASP A 172 -2.59 1.98 -18.30
C ASP A 172 -2.83 2.40 -16.86
N LEU A 173 -3.01 1.45 -15.94
CA LEU A 173 -3.13 1.72 -14.52
C LEU A 173 -1.82 2.27 -13.93
N ASP A 174 -0.68 1.71 -14.33
CA ASP A 174 0.64 2.10 -13.85
C ASP A 174 0.96 3.55 -14.23
N LYS A 175 0.67 3.96 -15.47
CA LYS A 175 0.82 5.35 -15.93
C LYS A 175 0.04 6.33 -15.05
N VAL A 176 -1.22 6.02 -14.75
CA VAL A 176 -2.08 6.87 -13.91
C VAL A 176 -1.54 6.95 -12.48
N GLN A 177 -1.19 5.82 -11.88
CA GLN A 177 -0.70 5.78 -10.51
C GLN A 177 0.63 6.51 -10.35
N ILE A 178 1.58 6.31 -11.27
CA ILE A 178 2.86 7.04 -11.28
C ILE A 178 2.63 8.55 -11.45
N SER A 179 1.70 8.97 -12.32
CA SER A 179 1.33 10.38 -12.47
C SER A 179 0.81 10.99 -11.16
N ARG A 180 -0.09 10.27 -10.46
CA ARG A 180 -0.60 10.70 -9.14
C ARG A 180 0.51 10.83 -8.11
N TRP A 181 1.44 9.88 -8.07
CA TRP A 181 2.60 9.91 -7.19
C TRP A 181 3.47 11.15 -7.44
N LYS A 182 3.77 11.46 -8.71
CA LYS A 182 4.50 12.68 -9.06
C LYS A 182 3.76 13.94 -8.60
N ALA A 183 2.46 14.00 -8.84
CA ALA A 183 1.63 15.13 -8.42
C ALA A 183 1.56 15.28 -6.88
N PHE A 184 1.76 14.19 -6.13
CA PHE A 184 1.75 14.21 -4.67
C PHE A 184 2.94 15.01 -4.07
N THR A 185 4.01 15.20 -4.83
CA THR A 185 5.19 16.02 -4.47
C THR A 185 4.83 17.44 -4.04
N ARG A 186 3.68 17.98 -4.46
CA ARG A 186 3.19 19.30 -4.01
C ARG A 186 3.12 19.46 -2.48
N HIS A 187 2.87 18.37 -1.74
CA HIS A 187 2.83 18.41 -0.28
C HIS A 187 4.21 18.64 0.33
N ALA A 188 5.28 18.24 -0.36
CA ALA A 188 6.65 18.56 0.03
C ALA A 188 6.92 20.07 -0.09
N GLY A 189 6.41 20.71 -1.15
CA GLY A 189 6.48 22.17 -1.30
C GLY A 189 5.78 22.91 -0.16
N GLN A 190 4.63 22.41 0.31
CA GLN A 190 3.92 22.98 1.45
C GLN A 190 4.75 22.93 2.75
N ILE A 191 5.51 21.85 2.98
CA ILE A 191 6.41 21.75 4.13
C ILE A 191 7.55 22.77 4.00
N LYS A 192 8.26 22.77 2.87
CA LYS A 192 9.40 23.68 2.64
C LYS A 192 9.03 25.16 2.78
N ALA A 193 7.82 25.54 2.36
CA ALA A 193 7.35 26.93 2.44
C ALA A 193 6.87 27.35 3.85
N ASN A 194 6.57 26.40 4.74
CA ASN A 194 5.88 26.71 6.00
C ASN A 194 6.59 26.17 7.26
N CYS A 195 7.63 25.35 7.11
CA CYS A 195 8.32 24.70 8.21
C CYS A 195 9.81 25.03 8.16
N SER A 196 10.40 25.28 9.33
CA SER A 196 11.86 25.40 9.45
C SER A 196 12.53 24.04 9.15
N PRO A 197 13.70 24.03 8.47
CA PRO A 197 14.43 22.81 8.17
C PRO A 197 14.68 21.96 9.43
N GLY A 198 14.46 20.64 9.33
CA GLY A 198 14.66 19.69 10.44
C GLY A 198 13.53 19.64 11.48
N VAL A 199 12.57 20.56 11.47
CA VAL A 199 11.43 20.55 12.40
C VAL A 199 10.36 19.57 11.92
N ILE A 200 10.50 18.30 12.33
CA ILE A 200 9.63 17.20 11.91
C ILE A 200 8.23 17.24 12.54
N THR A 201 8.03 18.02 13.60
CA THR A 201 6.73 18.24 14.25
C THR A 201 5.84 19.23 13.50
N CYS A 202 6.40 20.01 12.57
CA CYS A 202 5.63 20.92 11.72
C CYS A 202 4.93 20.15 10.58
N ARG A 203 3.63 20.41 10.39
CA ARG A 203 2.77 19.78 9.37
C ARG A 203 2.86 18.24 9.36
N PRO A 204 2.61 17.58 10.50
CA PRO A 204 2.79 16.13 10.64
C PRO A 204 1.87 15.34 9.69
N ARG A 205 0.68 15.85 9.38
CA ARG A 205 -0.26 15.20 8.45
C ARG A 205 0.27 15.15 7.02
N GLN A 206 0.89 16.22 6.53
CA GLN A 206 1.54 16.24 5.21
C GLN A 206 2.74 15.29 5.19
N ARG A 207 3.56 15.28 6.26
CA ARG A 207 4.69 14.36 6.39
C ARG A 207 4.24 12.90 6.40
N GLN A 208 3.18 12.58 7.14
CA GLN A 208 2.58 11.24 7.16
C GLN A 208 2.07 10.83 5.78
N GLY A 209 1.37 11.73 5.09
CA GLY A 209 0.89 11.50 3.72
C GLY A 209 2.04 11.29 2.73
N LEU A 210 3.09 12.10 2.79
CA LEU A 210 4.28 11.94 1.95
C LEU A 210 4.91 10.56 2.14
N PHE A 211 5.13 10.15 3.39
CA PHE A 211 5.72 8.85 3.65
C PHE A 211 4.84 7.69 3.14
N GLN A 212 3.53 7.74 3.38
CA GLN A 212 2.58 6.73 2.87
C GLN A 212 2.46 6.73 1.34
N TRP A 213 2.81 7.83 0.68
CA TRP A 213 2.97 7.94 -0.77
C TRP A 213 4.41 7.68 -1.24
N ALA A 214 5.28 7.12 -0.39
CA ALA A 214 6.67 6.82 -0.70
C ALA A 214 7.49 8.05 -1.14
N HIS A 215 7.22 9.22 -0.57
CA HIS A 215 8.06 10.42 -0.66
C HIS A 215 8.84 10.64 0.62
N ASN A 216 9.97 11.35 0.56
CA ASN A 216 10.75 11.70 1.74
C ASN A 216 9.95 12.65 2.66
N PRO A 217 9.60 12.24 3.90
CA PRO A 217 8.83 13.07 4.81
C PRO A 217 9.70 13.93 5.75
N PHE A 218 11.04 13.81 5.69
CA PHE A 218 12.00 14.44 6.60
C PHE A 218 12.68 15.69 6.03
N ILE A 219 12.07 16.25 4.98
CA ILE A 219 12.46 17.49 4.32
C ILE A 219 12.18 18.75 5.15
#